data_AF-A0AAU1Y0B0-F1
#
_entry.id   AF-A0AAU1Y0B0-F1
#
_cell.length_a   1.000
_cell.length_b   1.000
_cell.length_c   1.000
_cell.angle_alpha   90.00
_cell.angle_beta   90.00
_cell.angle_gamma   90.00
#
_symmetry.space_group_name_H-M   'P 1'
#
loop_
_entity.id
_entity.type
_entity.pdbx_description
1 polymer ?
#
loop_
_entity_poly.entity_id
_entity_poly.type
_entity_poly.pdbx_seq_one_letter_code
_entity_poly.pdbx_strand_id
1 'polypeptide(L)' 'MPHSLRPHGQVTPALDQVNDRIRRLMDEPAGEERSASYAELLVEWAEVSRDDVVQAA' A
#
# COMPACT_ATOMS: atom_id res chain seq x y z
N MET A 1 23.95 24.69 6.16
CA MET A 1 22.67 24.27 6.78
C MET A 1 22.46 22.81 6.45
N PRO A 2 22.42 21.88 7.43
CA PRO A 2 22.14 20.49 7.12
C PRO A 2 20.63 20.31 6.96
N HIS A 3 20.22 19.82 5.80
CA HIS A 3 18.83 19.46 5.55
C HIS A 3 18.53 18.20 6.35
N SER A 4 17.67 18.32 7.35
CA SER A 4 17.16 17.20 8.13
C SER A 4 16.41 16.24 7.20
N LEU A 5 17.06 15.16 6.77
CA LEU A 5 16.42 14.03 6.12
C LEU A 5 15.57 13.31 7.18
N ARG A 6 14.37 13.84 7.44
CA ARG A 6 13.34 13.08 8.15
C ARG A 6 13.02 11.85 7.27
N PRO A 7 13.18 10.61 7.76
CA PRO A 7 12.81 9.43 6.99
C PRO A 7 11.28 9.32 7.02
N HIS A 8 10.59 10.13 6.22
CA HIS A 8 9.13 10.11 6.08
C HIS A 8 8.67 9.05 5.06
N GLY A 9 9.22 7.84 5.10
CA GLY A 9 8.91 6.89 4.03
C GLY A 9 9.41 5.47 4.18
N GLN A 10 9.61 4.96 5.39
CA GLN A 10 9.74 3.51 5.54
C GLN A 10 8.34 2.89 5.50
N VAL A 11 7.84 2.75 4.28
CA VAL A 11 6.73 1.84 3.98
C VAL A 11 7.23 0.43 4.29
N THR A 12 6.51 -0.37 5.08
CA THR A 12 6.99 -1.73 5.32
C THR A 12 6.97 -2.56 4.04
N PRO A 13 7.83 -3.59 3.96
CA PRO A 13 7.85 -4.50 2.81
C PRO A 13 6.48 -5.18 2.53
N ALA A 14 5.62 -5.28 3.54
CA ALA A 14 4.26 -5.81 3.38
C ALA A 14 3.36 -4.80 2.65
N LEU A 15 3.40 -3.52 3.03
CA LEU A 15 2.59 -2.49 2.37
C LEU A 15 3.07 -2.21 0.93
N ASP A 16 4.38 -2.29 0.69
CA ASP A 16 4.95 -2.18 -0.67
C ASP A 16 4.47 -3.31 -1.60
N GLN A 17 4.37 -4.54 -1.09
CA GLN A 17 3.84 -5.66 -1.87
C GLN A 17 2.37 -5.46 -2.26
N VAL A 18 1.53 -4.93 -1.35
CA VAL A 18 0.12 -4.62 -1.66
C VAL A 18 0.04 -3.49 -2.68
N ASN A 19 0.84 -2.44 -2.52
CA ASN A 19 0.90 -1.33 -3.47
C ASN A 19 1.32 -1.79 -4.88
N ASP A 20 2.27 -2.71 -4.99
CA ASP A 20 2.69 -3.25 -6.28
C ASP A 20 1.61 -4.11 -6.95
N ARG A 21 0.83 -4.86 -6.18
CA ARG A 21 -0.34 -5.58 -6.70
C ARG A 21 -1.39 -4.60 -7.23
N ILE A 22 -1.67 -3.53 -6.49
CA ILE A 22 -2.59 -2.46 -6.92
C ILE A 22 -2.11 -1.83 -8.23
N ARG A 23 -0.81 -1.52 -8.35
CA ARG A 23 -0.24 -0.95 -9.58
C ARG A 23 -0.45 -1.86 -10.78
N ARG A 24 -0.15 -3.16 -10.64
CA ARG A 24 -0.38 -4.16 -11.71
C ARG A 24 -1.85 -4.29 -12.09
N LEU A 25 -2.75 -4.25 -11.10
CA LEU A 25 -4.19 -4.29 -11.34
C LEU A 25 -4.69 -3.06 -12.12
N MET A 26 -4.07 -1.89 -11.94
CA MET A 26 -4.43 -0.68 -12.70
C MET A 26 -3.99 -0.73 -14.16
N ASP A 27 -3.01 -1.57 -14.51
CA ASP A 27 -2.63 -1.82 -15.91
C ASP A 27 -3.66 -2.70 -16.65
N GLU A 28 -4.57 -3.36 -15.92
CA GLU A 28 -5.66 -4.13 -16.49
C GLU A 28 -6.84 -3.24 -16.95
N PRO A 29 -7.54 -3.63 -18.02
CA PRO A 29 -8.71 -2.90 -18.50
C PRO A 29 -9.78 -2.80 -17.42
N ALA A 30 -10.50 -1.68 -17.40
CA ALA A 30 -11.57 -1.45 -16.43
C ALA A 30 -12.69 -2.48 -16.62
N GLY A 31 -12.97 -3.23 -15.55
CA GLY A 31 -14.03 -4.23 -15.49
C GLY A 31 -14.54 -4.42 -14.06
N GLU A 32 -15.66 -5.15 -13.95
CA GLU A 32 -16.23 -5.53 -12.65
C GLU A 32 -15.24 -6.40 -11.85
N GLU A 33 -14.55 -7.32 -12.52
CA GLU A 33 -13.51 -8.15 -11.93
C GLU A 33 -12.37 -7.31 -11.35
N ARG A 34 -11.84 -6.34 -12.11
CA ARG A 34 -10.83 -5.40 -11.63
C ARG A 34 -11.30 -4.62 -10.41
N SER A 35 -12.56 -4.21 -10.39
CA SER A 35 -13.13 -3.43 -9.28
C SER A 35 -13.28 -4.27 -8.02
N ALA A 36 -13.68 -5.54 -8.15
CA ALA A 36 -13.74 -6.50 -7.05
C ALA A 36 -12.34 -6.77 -6.47
N SER A 37 -11.36 -7.08 -7.32
CA SER A 37 -9.97 -7.30 -6.89
C SER A 37 -9.35 -6.03 -6.27
N TYR A 38 -9.70 -4.85 -6.76
CA TYR A 38 -9.23 -3.60 -6.18
C TYR A 38 -9.79 -3.38 -4.78
N ALA A 39 -11.08 -3.70 -4.56
CA ALA A 39 -11.70 -3.61 -3.24
C ALA A 39 -11.03 -4.56 -2.24
N GLU A 40 -10.72 -5.79 -2.65
CA GLU A 40 -10.00 -6.76 -1.81
C GLU A 40 -8.59 -6.26 -1.43
N LEU A 41 -7.85 -5.72 -2.40
CA LEU A 41 -6.51 -5.15 -2.15
C LEU A 41 -6.55 -3.93 -1.22
N LEU A 42 -7.62 -3.13 -1.26
CA LEU A 42 -7.78 -2.01 -0.33
C LEU A 42 -8.03 -2.49 1.11
N VAL A 43 -8.71 -3.62 1.30
CA VAL A 43 -8.88 -4.22 2.63
C VAL A 43 -7.53 -4.73 3.14
N GLU A 44 -6.78 -5.47 2.32
CA GLU A 44 -5.42 -5.95 2.66
C GLU A 44 -4.49 -4.78 3.00
N TRP A 45 -4.54 -3.71 2.22
CA TRP A 45 -3.78 -2.48 2.48
C TRP A 45 -4.15 -1.85 3.83
N ALA A 46 -5.46 -1.78 4.15
CA ALA A 46 -5.94 -1.21 5.39
C ALA A 46 -5.51 -2.03 6.61
N GLU A 47 -5.50 -3.36 6.52
CA GLU A 47 -5.02 -4.25 7.59
C GLU A 47 -3.52 -4.06 7.83
N VAL A 48 -2.71 -4.15 6.78
CA VAL A 48 -1.25 -4.01 6.88
C VAL A 48 -0.85 -2.61 7.35
N SER A 49 -1.54 -1.56 6.88
CA SER A 49 -1.26 -0.19 7.33
C SER A 49 -1.57 0.04 8.81
N ARG A 50 -2.52 -0.69 9.41
CA ARG A 50 -2.80 -0.60 10.84
C ARG A 50 -1.69 -1.22 11.67
N ASP A 51 -1.17 -2.37 11.24
CA ASP A 51 -0.07 -3.05 11.94
C ASP A 51 1.23 -2.22 11.88
N ASP A 52 1.50 -1.55 10.76
CA ASP A 52 2.61 -0.60 10.60
C ASP A 52 2.53 0.56 11.60
N VAL A 53 1.33 1.14 11.78
CA VAL A 53 1.12 2.26 12.70
C VAL A 53 1.29 1.83 14.15
N VAL A 54 0.92 0.59 14.51
CA VAL A 54 1.07 0.07 15.87
C VAL A 54 2.54 -0.23 16.21
N GLN A 55 3.36 -0.67 15.24
CA GLN A 55 4.78 -0.93 15.48
C GLN A 55 5.61 0.35 15.66
N ALA A 56 5.08 1.50 15.25
CA ALA A 56 5.76 2.80 15.30
C ALA A 56 5.49 3.63 16.59
N ALA A 57 4.81 3.06 17.60
CA ALA A 57 4.39 3.76 18.82
C ALA A 57 5.25 3.45 20.06
#